data_AF-A0A954HX86-F1
#
_entry.id   AF-A0A954HX86-F1
#
_cell.length_a   1.000
_cell.length_b   1.000
_cell.length_c   1.000
_cell.angle_alpha   90.00
_cell.angle_beta   90.00
_cell.angle_gamma   90.00
#
_symmetry.space_group_name_H-M   'P 1'
#
loop_
_entity.id
_entity.type
_entity.pdbx_description
1 polymer ?
#
loop_
_entity_poly.entity_id
_entity_poly.type
_entity_poly.pdbx_seq_one_letter_code
_entity_poly.pdbx_strand_id
1 'polypeptide(L)'
;IVGLFLTYVAGLALGIWIINEAQRNAVQMLIGAVICYSLVSFLLQTRGDFRFIIPYVEFVKEMKGRKPYVLDTSVIIDGRIADVVETQILESQLVVPDFVLREVQDIADSSDKNRRARGRRGLEVLAILQKSPHTDVRLHETSRADFRSTAVDHKLVELAKLLRGGVITNDFNLNKVASVQGIPVINLNDVANALRPRFIPGERLKLKIIKEGEGPGQGVGYLDDGTMVVCEGAANMLGKDIDSIVTSVLQSSAGRMIFTKPVFTKES
;
A
#
# COMPACT_ATOMS: atom_id res chain seq x y z
N ILE A 1 23.05 -13.21 -42.15
CA ILE A 1 22.09 -13.47 -43.26
C ILE A 1 21.97 -12.24 -44.17
N VAL A 2 21.56 -11.06 -43.64
CA VAL A 2 21.40 -9.83 -44.45
C VAL A 2 22.69 -9.39 -45.16
N GLY A 3 23.85 -9.41 -44.48
CA GLY A 3 25.14 -9.04 -45.10
C GLY A 3 25.56 -9.96 -46.25
N LEU A 4 25.38 -11.27 -46.12
CA LEU A 4 25.68 -12.23 -47.20
C LEU A 4 24.75 -12.05 -48.40
N PHE A 5 23.47 -11.74 -48.15
CA PHE A 5 22.50 -11.43 -49.20
C PHE A 5 22.87 -10.15 -49.96
N LEU A 6 23.27 -9.09 -49.25
CA LEU A 6 23.67 -7.81 -49.85
C LEU A 6 24.94 -7.95 -50.69
N THR A 7 25.92 -8.70 -50.20
CA THR A 7 27.15 -9.04 -50.94
C THR A 7 26.84 -9.83 -52.22
N TYR A 8 25.92 -10.79 -52.15
CA TYR A 8 25.51 -11.57 -53.31
C TYR A 8 24.83 -10.71 -54.38
N VAL A 9 23.91 -9.82 -53.98
CA VAL A 9 23.22 -8.89 -54.90
C VAL A 9 24.20 -7.89 -55.53
N ALA A 10 25.13 -7.34 -54.74
CA ALA A 10 26.18 -6.45 -55.25
C ALA A 10 27.12 -7.18 -56.24
N GLY A 11 27.44 -8.44 -55.96
CA GLY A 11 28.25 -9.29 -56.84
C GLY A 11 27.55 -9.69 -58.15
N LEU A 12 26.22 -9.76 -58.18
CA LEU A 12 25.43 -9.93 -59.40
C LEU A 12 25.44 -8.66 -60.26
N ALA A 13 25.26 -7.48 -59.65
CA ALA A 13 25.27 -6.20 -60.36
C ALA A 13 26.63 -5.88 -61.00
N LEU A 14 27.74 -6.15 -60.29
CA LEU A 14 29.10 -5.92 -60.78
C LEU A 14 29.56 -6.99 -61.79
N GLY A 15 28.94 -8.17 -61.77
CA GLY A 15 29.22 -9.25 -62.72
C GLY A 15 28.85 -8.92 -64.17
N ILE A 16 28.07 -7.85 -64.39
CA ILE A 16 27.68 -7.38 -65.72
C ILE A 16 28.85 -6.65 -66.42
N TRP A 17 29.81 -6.10 -65.67
CA TRP A 17 30.91 -5.27 -66.19
C TRP A 17 32.28 -5.97 -66.20
N ILE A 18 32.45 -7.09 -65.49
CA ILE A 18 33.74 -7.77 -65.32
C ILE A 18 33.71 -9.13 -66.04
N ILE A 19 34.44 -9.24 -67.15
CA ILE A 19 34.47 -10.44 -68.02
C ILE A 19 35.35 -11.55 -67.42
N ASN A 20 36.38 -11.20 -66.64
CA ASN A 20 37.34 -12.17 -66.11
C ASN A 20 36.90 -12.74 -64.75
N GLU A 21 36.72 -14.06 -64.70
CA GLU A 21 36.15 -14.78 -63.55
C GLU A 21 37.01 -14.67 -62.28
N ALA A 22 38.34 -14.69 -62.43
CA ALA A 22 39.26 -14.54 -61.31
C ALA A 22 39.19 -13.14 -60.67
N GLN A 23 39.08 -12.09 -61.50
CA GLN A 23 38.93 -10.71 -61.02
C GLN A 23 37.55 -10.48 -60.38
N ARG A 24 36.50 -11.08 -60.95
CA ARG A 24 35.15 -11.02 -60.38
C ARG A 24 35.10 -11.61 -58.97
N ASN A 25 35.69 -12.79 -58.77
CA ASN A 25 35.73 -13.44 -57.46
C ASN A 25 36.54 -12.63 -56.43
N ALA A 26 37.69 -12.10 -56.83
CA ALA A 26 38.51 -11.25 -55.97
C ALA A 26 37.78 -9.96 -55.54
N VAL A 27 37.11 -9.30 -56.47
CA VAL A 27 36.30 -8.09 -56.20
C VAL A 27 35.12 -8.41 -55.29
N GLN A 28 34.43 -9.54 -55.49
CA GLN A 28 33.33 -9.97 -54.64
C GLN A 28 33.77 -10.29 -53.20
N MET A 29 34.92 -10.94 -53.01
CA MET A 29 35.45 -11.20 -51.67
C MET A 29 35.83 -9.89 -50.95
N LEU A 30 36.43 -8.94 -51.67
CA LEU A 30 36.82 -7.64 -51.11
C LEU A 30 35.60 -6.81 -50.70
N ILE A 31 34.57 -6.74 -51.54
CA ILE A 31 33.31 -6.06 -51.24
C ILE A 31 32.61 -6.75 -50.07
N GLY A 32 32.58 -8.08 -50.05
CA GLY A 32 32.00 -8.85 -48.96
C GLY A 32 32.67 -8.57 -47.62
N ALA A 33 34.00 -8.49 -47.58
CA ALA A 33 34.74 -8.15 -46.38
C ALA A 33 34.42 -6.73 -45.89
N VAL A 34 34.35 -5.74 -46.79
CA VAL A 34 34.02 -4.34 -46.45
C VAL A 34 32.59 -4.22 -45.93
N ILE A 35 31.62 -4.88 -46.58
CA ILE A 35 30.21 -4.88 -46.16
C ILE A 35 30.02 -5.58 -44.82
N CYS A 36 30.69 -6.72 -44.61
CA CYS A 36 30.64 -7.41 -43.32
C CYS A 36 31.25 -6.57 -42.20
N TYR A 37 32.40 -5.93 -42.45
CA TYR A 37 33.03 -5.04 -41.48
C TYR A 37 32.14 -3.84 -41.15
N SER A 38 31.56 -3.18 -42.15
CA SER A 38 30.68 -2.02 -41.92
C SER A 38 29.40 -2.39 -41.18
N LEU A 39 28.79 -3.54 -41.47
CA LEU A 39 27.62 -4.05 -40.74
C LEU A 39 27.92 -4.37 -39.28
N VAL A 40 29.07 -5.00 -39.00
CA VAL A 40 29.49 -5.31 -37.62
C VAL A 40 29.83 -4.03 -36.85
N SER A 41 30.57 -3.10 -37.46
CA SER A 41 30.84 -1.78 -36.87
C SER A 41 29.56 -1.01 -36.60
N PHE A 42 28.63 -0.97 -37.56
CA PHE A 42 27.34 -0.32 -37.38
C PHE A 42 26.54 -0.96 -36.24
N LEU A 43 26.46 -2.29 -36.17
CA LEU A 43 25.80 -3.03 -35.08
C LEU A 43 26.42 -2.75 -33.72
N LEU A 44 27.76 -2.69 -33.63
CA LEU A 44 28.45 -2.37 -32.39
C LEU A 44 28.25 -0.90 -31.99
N GLN A 45 28.22 0.01 -32.95
CA GLN A 45 28.01 1.44 -32.72
C GLN A 45 26.56 1.76 -32.34
N THR A 46 25.58 1.00 -32.84
CA THR A 46 24.15 1.14 -32.49
C THR A 46 23.72 0.34 -31.26
N ARG A 47 24.60 -0.43 -30.60
CA ARG A 47 24.29 -1.10 -29.32
C ARG A 47 23.85 -0.12 -28.20
N GLY A 48 24.17 1.17 -28.31
CA GLY A 48 23.65 2.21 -27.42
C GLY A 48 22.21 2.63 -27.70
N ASP A 49 21.73 2.49 -28.95
CA ASP A 49 20.43 3.04 -29.42
C ASP A 49 19.38 1.95 -29.74
N PHE A 50 19.73 0.67 -29.68
CA PHE A 50 18.80 -0.46 -29.93
C PHE A 50 17.65 -0.60 -28.91
N ARG A 51 17.52 0.31 -27.95
CA ARG A 51 16.35 0.39 -27.05
C ARG A 51 15.06 0.86 -27.74
N PHE A 52 15.09 1.27 -29.02
CA PHE A 52 13.95 1.92 -29.66
C PHE A 52 13.10 1.05 -30.62
N ILE A 53 13.61 -0.07 -31.15
CA ILE A 53 13.00 -0.74 -32.32
C ILE A 53 12.37 -2.12 -32.04
N ILE A 54 12.70 -2.78 -30.94
CA ILE A 54 11.99 -3.99 -30.49
C ILE A 54 11.42 -3.67 -29.12
N PRO A 55 10.11 -3.40 -28.97
CA PRO A 55 9.48 -3.53 -27.69
C PRO A 55 9.47 -5.04 -27.46
N TYR A 56 10.56 -5.59 -26.93
CA TYR A 56 10.44 -6.74 -26.09
C TYR A 56 9.42 -6.26 -25.07
N VAL A 57 8.18 -6.73 -25.19
CA VAL A 57 7.32 -6.86 -24.04
C VAL A 57 8.06 -7.88 -23.20
N GLU A 58 9.14 -7.41 -22.58
CA GLU A 58 9.61 -7.91 -21.33
C GLU A 58 8.34 -7.77 -20.51
N PHE A 59 7.59 -8.86 -20.43
CA PHE A 59 6.99 -9.21 -19.17
C PHE A 59 8.18 -9.37 -18.23
N VAL A 60 8.80 -8.23 -17.88
CA VAL A 60 9.20 -7.97 -16.52
C VAL A 60 7.89 -8.28 -15.83
N LYS A 61 7.78 -9.50 -15.31
CA LYS A 61 7.03 -9.68 -14.10
C LYS A 61 7.66 -8.61 -13.25
N GLU A 62 7.01 -7.43 -13.17
CA GLU A 62 7.30 -6.47 -12.14
C GLU A 62 7.22 -7.37 -10.92
N MET A 63 8.37 -7.80 -10.43
CA MET A 63 8.57 -8.09 -9.03
C MET A 63 8.12 -6.77 -8.46
N LYS A 64 6.81 -6.65 -8.17
CA LYS A 64 6.19 -5.42 -7.69
C LYS A 64 7.06 -5.06 -6.52
N GLY A 65 8.00 -4.14 -6.73
CA GLY A 65 8.66 -3.47 -5.64
C GLY A 65 7.50 -3.02 -4.77
N ARG A 66 7.55 -3.38 -3.49
CA ARG A 66 6.44 -3.08 -2.59
C ARG A 66 6.09 -1.60 -2.77
N LYS A 67 4.86 -1.35 -3.22
CA LYS A 67 4.43 -0.01 -3.61
C LYS A 67 4.67 0.94 -2.44
N PRO A 68 5.27 2.12 -2.68
CA PRO A 68 5.46 3.08 -1.61
C PRO A 68 4.10 3.58 -1.13
N TYR A 69 4.02 3.89 0.16
CA TYR A 69 2.82 4.47 0.76
C TYR A 69 3.13 5.85 1.31
N VAL A 70 2.33 6.83 0.89
CA VAL A 70 2.40 8.21 1.37
C VAL A 70 1.64 8.30 2.70
N LEU A 71 2.31 8.81 3.74
CA LEU A 71 1.70 9.01 5.05
C LEU A 71 1.00 10.36 5.14
N ASP A 72 -0.19 10.35 5.74
CA ASP A 72 -0.95 11.52 6.16
C ASP A 72 -0.64 11.91 7.62
N THR A 73 -0.79 13.19 7.96
CA THR A 73 -0.66 13.76 9.31
C THR A 73 -1.52 13.01 10.32
N SER A 74 -2.75 12.65 9.95
CA SER A 74 -3.71 11.95 10.83
C SER A 74 -3.18 10.60 11.35
N VAL A 75 -2.40 9.90 10.54
CA VAL A 75 -1.83 8.58 10.87
C VAL A 75 -0.60 8.71 11.75
N ILE A 76 0.24 9.70 11.47
CA ILE A 76 1.44 9.99 12.25
C ILE A 76 1.07 10.40 13.68
N ILE A 77 0.07 11.27 13.83
CA ILE A 77 -0.37 11.76 15.14
C ILE A 77 -1.05 10.65 15.98
N ASP A 78 -1.82 9.77 15.36
CA ASP A 78 -2.45 8.62 16.02
C ASP A 78 -1.39 7.63 16.54
N GLY A 79 -0.39 7.34 15.72
CA GLY A 79 0.81 6.61 16.10
C GLY A 79 0.73 5.08 15.98
N ARG A 80 -0.47 4.50 15.80
CA ARG A 80 -0.64 3.04 15.61
C ARG A 80 0.11 2.49 14.39
N ILE A 81 0.50 3.35 13.45
CA ILE A 81 1.33 2.96 12.31
C ILE A 81 2.67 2.36 12.71
N ALA A 82 3.28 2.82 13.80
CA ALA A 82 4.53 2.26 14.31
C ALA A 82 4.31 0.79 14.75
N ASP A 83 3.25 0.54 15.52
CA ASP A 83 2.90 -0.81 15.95
C ASP A 83 2.61 -1.73 14.74
N VAL A 84 1.87 -1.23 13.74
CA VAL A 84 1.56 -1.98 12.51
C VAL A 84 2.83 -2.34 11.73
N VAL A 85 3.80 -1.43 11.63
CA VAL A 85 5.09 -1.70 10.97
C VAL A 85 5.88 -2.77 11.73
N GLU A 86 5.90 -2.72 13.06
CA GLU A 86 6.58 -3.72 13.89
C GLU A 86 5.99 -5.13 13.74
N THR A 87 4.69 -5.25 13.43
CA THR A 87 4.08 -6.56 13.11
C THR A 87 4.54 -7.17 11.78
N GLN A 88 5.26 -6.42 10.94
CA GLN A 88 5.68 -6.80 9.59
C GLN A 88 4.53 -7.10 8.62
N ILE A 89 3.29 -6.71 8.96
CA ILE A 89 2.16 -6.78 8.01
C ILE A 89 2.36 -5.73 6.89
N LEU A 90 3.06 -4.63 7.18
CA LEU A 90 3.34 -3.54 6.26
C LEU A 90 4.85 -3.33 6.09
N GLU A 91 5.44 -4.01 5.12
CA GLU A 91 6.87 -3.92 4.80
C GLU A 91 7.14 -3.07 3.53
N SER A 92 6.26 -2.12 3.22
CA SER A 92 6.39 -1.18 2.10
C SER A 92 7.14 0.07 2.50
N GLN A 93 7.92 0.67 1.58
CA GLN A 93 8.52 1.99 1.79
C GLN A 93 7.46 3.02 2.19
N LEU A 94 7.71 3.74 3.27
CA LEU A 94 6.86 4.82 3.76
C LEU A 94 7.44 6.15 3.31
N VAL A 95 6.59 6.99 2.72
CA VAL A 95 6.96 8.30 2.20
C VAL A 95 6.27 9.36 3.04
N VAL A 96 7.08 10.21 3.67
CA VAL A 96 6.60 11.35 4.46
C VAL A 96 6.83 12.62 3.64
N PRO A 97 5.78 13.30 3.17
CA PRO A 97 5.95 14.57 2.47
C PRO A 97 6.43 15.67 3.43
N ASP A 98 7.24 16.60 2.94
CA ASP A 98 7.73 17.74 3.70
C ASP A 98 6.59 18.62 4.27
N PHE A 99 5.47 18.76 3.56
CA PHE A 99 4.31 19.50 4.05
C PHE A 99 3.58 18.80 5.21
N VAL A 100 3.58 17.46 5.24
CA VAL A 100 3.04 16.68 6.36
C VAL A 100 3.94 16.82 7.58
N LEU A 101 5.26 16.72 7.38
CA LEU A 101 6.22 16.93 8.46
C LEU A 101 6.08 18.33 9.08
N ARG A 102 5.94 19.37 8.25
CA ARG A 102 5.69 20.75 8.70
C ARG A 102 4.40 20.86 9.50
N GLU A 103 3.31 20.25 9.04
CA GLU A 103 2.05 20.27 9.79
C GLU A 103 2.18 19.59 11.16
N VAL A 104 2.89 18.46 11.26
CA VAL A 104 3.16 17.80 12.54
C VAL A 104 3.99 18.70 13.48
N GLN A 105 4.99 19.41 12.94
CA GLN A 105 5.79 20.39 13.68
C GLN A 105 4.94 21.58 14.17
N ASP A 106 4.11 22.16 13.30
CA ASP A 106 3.20 23.26 13.65
C ASP A 106 2.22 22.85 14.76
N ILE A 107 1.75 21.59 14.75
CA ILE A 107 0.91 21.04 15.83
C ILE A 107 1.73 20.89 17.13
N ALA A 108 2.99 20.49 17.05
CA ALA A 108 3.89 20.33 18.20
C ALA A 108 4.24 21.67 18.88
N ASP A 109 4.25 22.76 18.10
CA ASP A 109 4.53 24.13 18.54
C ASP A 109 3.28 24.95 18.88
N SER A 110 2.09 24.35 18.75
CA SER A 110 0.80 25.01 19.02
C SER A 110 0.72 25.66 20.42
N SER A 111 -0.10 26.71 20.62
CA SER A 111 -0.36 27.28 21.95
C SER A 111 -1.28 26.42 22.83
N ASP A 112 -1.97 25.44 22.26
CA ASP A 112 -2.82 24.48 22.96
C ASP A 112 -2.01 23.29 23.50
N LYS A 113 -2.10 23.02 24.81
CA LYS A 113 -1.35 21.94 25.49
C LYS A 113 -1.66 20.55 24.92
N ASN A 114 -2.92 20.25 24.60
CA ASN A 114 -3.35 18.96 24.07
C ASN A 114 -2.93 18.79 22.61
N ARG A 115 -2.96 19.87 21.82
CA ARG A 115 -2.43 19.84 20.44
C ARG A 115 -0.91 19.63 20.45
N ARG A 116 -0.16 20.38 21.26
CA ARG A 116 1.30 20.18 21.43
C ARG A 116 1.66 18.76 21.82
N ALA A 117 0.96 18.20 22.80
CA ALA A 117 1.23 16.83 23.26
C ALA A 117 1.05 15.82 22.12
N ARG A 118 0.00 15.97 21.31
CA ARG A 118 -0.25 15.15 20.11
C ARG A 118 0.81 15.34 19.03
N GLY A 119 1.21 16.58 18.74
CA GLY A 119 2.27 16.87 17.76
C GLY A 119 3.62 16.26 18.14
N ARG A 120 4.02 16.42 19.41
CA ARG A 120 5.25 15.79 19.94
C ARG A 120 5.23 14.28 19.87
N ARG A 121 4.09 13.65 20.16
CA ARG A 121 3.89 12.21 19.96
C ARG A 121 4.05 11.83 18.48
N GLY A 122 3.51 12.61 17.56
CA GLY A 122 3.70 12.37 16.12
C GLY A 122 5.17 12.44 15.68
N LEU A 123 5.93 13.41 16.19
CA LEU A 123 7.38 13.49 15.95
C LEU A 123 8.14 12.28 16.52
N GLU A 124 7.73 11.80 17.70
CA GLU A 124 8.28 10.58 18.30
C GLU A 124 7.98 9.34 17.45
N VAL A 125 6.75 9.20 16.94
CA VAL A 125 6.37 8.13 16.01
C VAL A 125 7.23 8.15 14.74
N LEU A 126 7.47 9.33 14.16
CA LEU A 126 8.37 9.46 13.00
C LEU A 126 9.80 9.01 13.32
N ALA A 127 10.31 9.35 14.51
CA ALA A 127 11.64 8.93 14.96
C ALA A 127 11.72 7.40 15.20
N ILE A 128 10.64 6.79 15.69
CA ILE A 128 10.53 5.32 15.83
C ILE A 128 10.53 4.68 14.44
N LEU A 129 9.68 5.15 13.52
CA LEU A 129 9.58 4.63 12.17
C LEU A 129 10.92 4.72 11.41
N GLN A 130 11.65 5.84 11.54
CA GLN A 130 12.97 6.01 10.90
C GLN A 130 14.04 5.04 11.45
N LYS A 131 13.90 4.57 12.69
CA LYS A 131 14.83 3.63 13.33
C LYS A 131 14.44 2.17 13.12
N SER A 132 13.22 1.90 12.64
CA SER A 132 12.74 0.53 12.46
C SER A 132 13.51 -0.17 11.33
N PRO A 133 14.04 -1.38 11.54
CA PRO A 133 14.70 -2.14 10.49
C PRO A 133 13.70 -2.76 9.48
N HIS A 134 12.40 -2.70 9.79
CA HIS A 134 11.34 -3.36 9.03
C HIS A 134 10.77 -2.53 7.88
N THR A 135 11.04 -1.23 7.85
CA THR A 135 10.59 -0.36 6.76
C THR A 135 11.57 0.75 6.42
N ASP A 136 11.63 1.12 5.14
CA ASP A 136 12.38 2.29 4.67
C ASP A 136 11.47 3.52 4.75
N VAL A 137 11.84 4.52 5.56
CA VAL A 137 11.11 5.79 5.68
C VAL A 137 11.87 6.86 4.93
N ARG A 138 11.24 7.43 3.89
CA ARG A 138 11.83 8.52 3.09
C ARG A 138 11.06 9.81 3.27
N LEU A 139 11.80 10.88 3.56
CA LEU A 139 11.28 12.24 3.43
C LEU A 139 11.22 12.58 1.94
N HIS A 140 10.10 13.12 1.48
CA HIS A 140 9.93 13.57 0.10
C HIS A 140 9.75 15.09 0.08
N GLU A 141 10.74 15.78 -0.46
CA GLU A 141 10.69 17.22 -0.69
C GLU A 141 9.77 17.51 -1.88
N THR A 142 8.70 18.27 -1.65
CA THR A 142 7.76 18.63 -2.71
C THR A 142 8.00 20.04 -3.22
N SER A 143 8.01 20.18 -4.55
CA SER A 143 8.01 21.47 -5.22
C SER A 143 6.58 21.94 -5.48
N ARG A 144 6.37 23.26 -5.51
CA ARG A 144 5.09 23.85 -5.95
C ARG A 144 4.71 23.46 -7.38
N ALA A 145 5.67 23.06 -8.21
CA ALA A 145 5.42 22.59 -9.57
C ALA A 145 4.81 21.17 -9.60
N ASP A 146 4.94 20.41 -8.52
CA ASP A 146 4.52 19.01 -8.48
C ASP A 146 3.00 18.87 -8.30
N PHE A 147 2.31 19.95 -7.89
CA PHE A 147 0.89 19.91 -7.54
C PHE A 147 0.07 20.99 -8.22
N ARG A 148 -1.10 20.60 -8.73
CA ARG A 148 -2.05 21.54 -9.36
C ARG A 148 -2.97 22.23 -8.36
N SER A 149 -3.14 21.62 -7.18
CA SER A 149 -4.06 22.07 -6.14
C SER A 149 -3.33 22.49 -4.86
N THR A 150 -3.88 23.50 -4.18
CA THR A 150 -3.37 23.97 -2.88
C THR A 150 -3.81 23.06 -1.74
N ALA A 151 -4.91 22.32 -1.89
CA ALA A 151 -5.48 21.47 -0.85
C ALA A 151 -4.56 20.29 -0.52
N VAL A 152 -4.31 20.07 0.78
CA VAL A 152 -3.39 19.03 1.30
C VAL A 152 -3.82 17.64 0.83
N ASP A 153 -5.10 17.33 0.94
CA ASP A 153 -5.70 16.06 0.50
C ASP A 153 -5.39 15.75 -0.97
N HIS A 154 -5.52 16.76 -1.84
CA HIS A 154 -5.20 16.61 -3.26
C HIS A 154 -3.71 16.37 -3.49
N LYS A 155 -2.83 17.04 -2.74
CA LYS A 155 -1.38 16.84 -2.85
C LYS A 155 -0.98 15.42 -2.44
N LEU A 156 -1.57 14.87 -1.39
CA LEU A 156 -1.33 13.49 -0.96
C LEU A 156 -1.72 12.49 -2.07
N VAL A 157 -2.89 12.68 -2.69
CA VAL A 157 -3.36 11.82 -3.78
C VAL A 157 -2.51 11.98 -5.05
N GLU A 158 -2.17 13.21 -5.43
CA GLU A 158 -1.29 13.49 -6.57
C GLU A 158 0.10 12.89 -6.38
N LEU A 159 0.67 13.01 -5.17
CA LEU A 159 1.97 12.41 -4.85
C LEU A 159 1.92 10.89 -4.89
N ALA A 160 0.90 10.26 -4.29
CA ALA A 160 0.73 8.81 -4.35
C ALA A 160 0.61 8.32 -5.81
N LYS A 161 -0.08 9.08 -6.66
CA LYS A 161 -0.19 8.81 -8.10
C LYS A 161 1.16 8.93 -8.81
N LEU A 162 1.93 9.99 -8.53
CA LEU A 162 3.26 10.22 -9.09
C LEU A 162 4.21 9.07 -8.77
N LEU A 163 4.18 8.60 -7.52
CA LEU A 163 5.00 7.51 -7.01
C LEU A 163 4.48 6.10 -7.40
N ARG A 164 3.35 6.02 -8.11
CA ARG A 164 2.63 4.75 -8.41
C ARG A 164 2.35 3.92 -7.14
N GLY A 165 2.18 4.63 -6.04
CA GLY A 165 2.04 4.12 -4.68
C GLY A 165 0.59 4.11 -4.18
N GLY A 166 0.43 4.12 -2.87
CA GLY A 166 -0.85 4.29 -2.17
C GLY A 166 -0.76 5.37 -1.09
N VAL A 167 -1.87 5.57 -0.37
CA VAL A 167 -1.96 6.49 0.77
C VAL A 167 -2.30 5.71 2.04
N ILE A 168 -1.69 6.09 3.17
CA ILE A 168 -2.12 5.63 4.50
C ILE A 168 -2.71 6.84 5.24
N THR A 169 -3.98 6.75 5.59
CA THR A 169 -4.73 7.85 6.24
C THR A 169 -5.74 7.31 7.24
N ASN A 170 -6.07 8.09 8.27
CA ASN A 170 -7.22 7.83 9.14
C ASN A 170 -8.45 8.66 8.75
N ASP A 171 -8.32 9.55 7.77
CA ASP A 171 -9.38 10.42 7.29
C ASP A 171 -10.30 9.70 6.29
N PHE A 172 -11.59 9.65 6.60
CA PHE A 172 -12.60 9.00 5.79
C PHE A 172 -12.83 9.68 4.43
N ASN A 173 -12.75 11.02 4.40
CA ASN A 173 -12.94 11.81 3.18
C ASN A 173 -11.75 11.61 2.24
N LEU A 174 -10.51 11.69 2.75
CA LEU A 174 -9.31 11.44 1.95
C LEU A 174 -9.33 10.02 1.39
N ASN A 175 -9.72 9.02 2.20
CA ASN A 175 -9.91 7.65 1.74
C ASN A 175 -10.90 7.57 0.56
N LYS A 176 -12.06 8.22 0.67
CA LYS A 176 -13.08 8.21 -0.39
C LYS A 176 -12.57 8.87 -1.67
N VAL A 177 -11.94 10.05 -1.56
CA VAL A 177 -11.40 10.80 -2.70
C VAL A 177 -10.29 10.01 -3.40
N ALA A 178 -9.33 9.46 -2.64
CA ALA A 178 -8.23 8.66 -3.18
C ALA A 178 -8.74 7.39 -3.88
N SER A 179 -9.71 6.70 -3.27
CA SER A 179 -10.33 5.49 -3.84
C SER A 179 -11.04 5.77 -5.16
N VAL A 180 -11.76 6.90 -5.27
CA VAL A 180 -12.43 7.31 -6.53
C VAL A 180 -11.41 7.59 -7.64
N GLN A 181 -10.22 8.07 -7.29
CA GLN A 181 -9.13 8.29 -8.24
C GLN A 181 -8.30 7.02 -8.54
N GLY A 182 -8.70 5.87 -8.01
CA GLY A 182 -8.03 4.58 -8.23
C GLY A 182 -6.70 4.43 -7.48
N ILE A 183 -6.45 5.26 -6.47
CA ILE A 183 -5.25 5.17 -5.63
C ILE A 183 -5.52 4.16 -4.50
N PRO A 184 -4.64 3.16 -4.27
CA PRO A 184 -4.75 2.26 -3.14
C PRO A 184 -4.70 3.02 -1.81
N VAL A 185 -5.62 2.73 -0.90
CA VAL A 185 -5.67 3.35 0.43
C VAL A 185 -5.61 2.27 1.50
N ILE A 186 -4.78 2.49 2.52
CA ILE A 186 -4.85 1.76 3.78
C ILE A 186 -5.37 2.73 4.84
N ASN A 187 -6.49 2.38 5.44
CA ASN A 187 -7.05 3.14 6.56
C ASN A 187 -6.88 2.35 7.84
N LEU A 188 -6.16 2.88 8.84
CA LEU A 188 -5.86 2.13 10.06
C LEU A 188 -7.12 1.87 10.89
N ASN A 189 -8.15 2.70 10.76
CA ASN A 189 -9.44 2.44 11.38
C ASN A 189 -10.12 1.22 10.75
N ASP A 190 -10.03 1.08 9.42
CA ASP A 190 -10.57 -0.07 8.70
C ASP A 190 -9.77 -1.35 9.00
N VAL A 191 -8.44 -1.25 9.11
CA VAL A 191 -7.56 -2.34 9.55
C VAL A 191 -7.93 -2.79 10.97
N ALA A 192 -8.06 -1.84 11.91
CA ALA A 192 -8.44 -2.15 13.28
C ALA A 192 -9.81 -2.84 13.34
N ASN A 193 -10.79 -2.35 12.57
CA ASN A 193 -12.11 -2.97 12.46
C ASN A 193 -12.06 -4.38 11.86
N ALA A 194 -11.20 -4.62 10.86
CA ALA A 194 -11.03 -5.94 10.24
C ALA A 194 -10.39 -6.97 11.17
N LEU A 195 -9.61 -6.52 12.16
CA LEU A 195 -8.97 -7.37 13.17
C LEU A 195 -9.87 -7.63 14.40
N ARG A 196 -11.05 -7.00 14.50
CA ARG A 196 -11.97 -7.26 15.62
C ARG A 196 -12.45 -8.72 15.61
N PRO A 197 -12.45 -9.43 16.76
CA PRO A 197 -12.95 -10.79 16.85
C PRO A 197 -14.38 -10.93 16.31
N ARG A 198 -14.61 -11.95 15.49
CA ARG A 198 -15.93 -12.24 14.92
C ARG A 198 -16.63 -13.31 15.74
N PHE A 199 -17.43 -12.87 16.72
CA PHE A 199 -18.37 -13.76 17.39
C PHE A 199 -19.45 -14.29 16.44
N ILE A 200 -19.72 -15.60 16.51
CA ILE A 200 -20.79 -16.28 15.78
C ILE A 200 -21.83 -16.87 16.74
N PRO A 201 -23.11 -17.03 16.32
CA PRO A 201 -24.08 -17.78 17.11
C PRO A 201 -23.56 -19.16 17.51
N GLY A 202 -23.73 -19.53 18.78
CA GLY A 202 -23.23 -20.78 19.37
C GLY A 202 -21.86 -20.67 20.04
N GLU A 203 -21.13 -19.57 19.86
CA GLU A 203 -19.85 -19.35 20.54
C GLU A 203 -20.06 -19.02 22.02
N ARG A 204 -19.17 -19.53 22.89
CA ARG A 204 -19.21 -19.24 24.32
C ARG A 204 -18.31 -18.05 24.64
N LEU A 205 -18.76 -17.17 25.51
CA LEU A 205 -17.96 -16.07 26.04
C LEU A 205 -18.24 -15.85 27.53
N LYS A 206 -17.24 -15.33 28.25
CA LYS A 206 -17.41 -14.87 29.63
C LYS A 206 -17.85 -13.42 29.62
N LEU A 207 -18.91 -13.12 30.35
CA LEU A 207 -19.49 -11.79 30.42
C LEU A 207 -19.67 -11.37 31.88
N LYS A 208 -19.13 -10.20 32.23
CA LYS A 208 -19.49 -9.54 33.48
C LYS A 208 -20.74 -8.71 33.29
N ILE A 209 -21.77 -8.97 34.09
CA ILE A 209 -22.99 -8.14 34.07
C ILE A 209 -22.73 -6.86 34.85
N ILE A 210 -22.80 -5.71 34.16
CA ILE A 210 -22.47 -4.41 34.74
C ILE A 210 -23.73 -3.60 35.05
N LYS A 211 -24.78 -3.76 34.24
CA LYS A 211 -26.05 -3.05 34.41
C LYS A 211 -27.24 -3.90 33.95
N GLU A 212 -28.44 -3.51 34.35
CA GLU A 212 -29.68 -4.07 33.82
C GLU A 212 -29.92 -3.59 32.38
N GLY A 213 -30.49 -4.45 31.54
CA GLY A 213 -30.83 -4.14 30.15
C GLY A 213 -32.19 -3.47 29.99
N GLU A 214 -32.47 -2.99 28.78
CA GLU A 214 -33.74 -2.33 28.47
C GLU A 214 -34.93 -3.31 28.41
N GLY A 215 -34.69 -4.56 27.99
CA GLY A 215 -35.70 -5.60 27.96
C GLY A 215 -35.87 -6.31 29.32
N PRO A 216 -37.08 -6.84 29.61
CA PRO A 216 -37.34 -7.52 30.88
C PRO A 216 -36.40 -8.71 31.08
N GLY A 217 -35.73 -8.73 32.23
CA GLY A 217 -34.80 -9.80 32.61
C GLY A 217 -33.44 -9.75 31.92
N GLN A 218 -33.13 -8.71 31.14
CA GLN A 218 -31.83 -8.58 30.48
C GLN A 218 -30.75 -8.05 31.43
N GLY A 219 -29.54 -8.58 31.31
CA GLY A 219 -28.33 -7.97 31.84
C GLY A 219 -27.45 -7.47 30.70
N VAL A 220 -26.66 -6.42 30.93
CA VAL A 220 -25.74 -5.86 29.93
C VAL A 220 -24.33 -5.85 30.49
N GLY A 221 -23.39 -6.30 29.67
CA GLY A 221 -21.96 -6.15 29.88
C GLY A 221 -21.27 -5.63 28.62
N TYR A 222 -19.96 -5.46 28.71
CA TYR A 222 -19.14 -4.98 27.61
C TYR A 222 -17.94 -5.91 27.45
N LEU A 223 -17.55 -6.18 26.20
CA LEU A 223 -16.26 -6.80 25.90
C LEU A 223 -15.13 -5.78 26.07
N ASP A 224 -13.88 -6.27 26.05
CA ASP A 224 -12.68 -5.44 26.15
C ASP A 224 -12.58 -4.38 25.04
N ASP A 225 -13.17 -4.66 23.87
CA ASP A 225 -13.22 -3.73 22.73
C ASP A 225 -14.39 -2.73 22.81
N GLY A 226 -15.16 -2.76 23.89
CA GLY A 226 -16.33 -1.89 24.12
C GLY A 226 -17.62 -2.38 23.45
N THR A 227 -17.63 -3.54 22.78
CA THR A 227 -18.85 -4.12 22.20
C THR A 227 -19.87 -4.41 23.31
N MET A 228 -21.09 -3.90 23.14
CA MET A 228 -22.17 -4.14 24.09
C MET A 228 -22.71 -5.56 23.93
N VAL A 229 -22.76 -6.30 25.03
CA VAL A 229 -23.30 -7.66 25.09
C VAL A 229 -24.54 -7.65 25.97
N VAL A 230 -25.68 -8.00 25.38
CA VAL A 230 -26.96 -8.14 26.05
C VAL A 230 -27.18 -9.62 26.35
N CYS A 231 -27.41 -9.97 27.61
CA CYS A 231 -27.64 -11.34 28.06
C CYS A 231 -29.07 -11.50 28.59
N GLU A 232 -29.87 -12.32 27.93
CA GLU A 232 -31.26 -12.59 28.33
C GLU A 232 -31.30 -13.46 29.59
N GLY A 233 -32.07 -13.04 30.60
CA GLY A 233 -32.20 -13.77 31.87
C GLY A 233 -31.07 -13.50 32.87
N ALA A 234 -30.25 -12.48 32.64
CA ALA A 234 -29.09 -12.13 33.46
C ALA A 234 -29.29 -10.90 34.37
N ALA A 235 -30.48 -10.30 34.41
CA ALA A 235 -30.77 -9.12 35.26
C ALA A 235 -30.40 -9.36 36.74
N ASN A 236 -30.68 -10.56 37.26
CA ASN A 236 -30.41 -10.93 38.65
C ASN A 236 -28.94 -11.30 38.92
N MET A 237 -28.07 -11.22 37.92
CA MET A 237 -26.66 -11.63 37.98
C MET A 237 -25.71 -10.42 37.96
N LEU A 238 -26.21 -9.24 38.34
CA LEU A 238 -25.45 -7.99 38.39
C LEU A 238 -24.14 -8.16 39.20
N GLY A 239 -23.03 -7.68 38.64
CA GLY A 239 -21.70 -7.73 39.24
C GLY A 239 -20.98 -9.07 39.08
N LYS A 240 -21.65 -10.13 38.58
CA LYS A 240 -21.08 -11.48 38.43
C LYS A 240 -20.51 -11.69 37.02
N ASP A 241 -19.45 -12.48 36.96
CA ASP A 241 -18.92 -13.06 35.73
C ASP A 241 -19.70 -14.35 35.42
N ILE A 242 -20.34 -14.39 34.25
CA ILE A 242 -21.15 -15.54 33.80
C ILE A 242 -20.61 -16.10 32.49
N ASP A 243 -20.66 -17.42 32.32
CA ASP A 243 -20.52 -18.03 31.01
C ASP A 243 -21.83 -17.85 30.23
N SER A 244 -21.73 -17.33 29.01
CA SER A 244 -22.87 -17.13 28.13
C SER A 244 -22.58 -17.66 26.73
N ILE A 245 -23.64 -17.95 25.98
CA ILE A 245 -23.58 -18.40 24.59
C ILE A 245 -24.20 -17.36 23.68
N VAL A 246 -23.53 -17.02 22.58
CA VAL A 246 -24.02 -16.07 21.59
C VAL A 246 -25.27 -16.65 20.92
N THR A 247 -26.36 -15.89 20.93
CA THR A 247 -27.60 -16.23 20.22
C THR A 247 -27.66 -15.52 18.88
N SER A 248 -27.33 -14.23 18.84
CA SER A 248 -27.30 -13.45 17.62
C SER A 248 -26.33 -12.26 17.74
N VAL A 249 -25.94 -11.73 16.58
CA VAL A 249 -25.10 -10.54 16.49
C VAL A 249 -25.85 -9.53 15.63
N LEU A 250 -26.05 -8.33 16.16
CA LEU A 250 -26.70 -7.24 15.46
C LEU A 250 -25.68 -6.14 15.19
N GLN A 251 -25.55 -5.77 13.91
CA GLN A 251 -24.73 -4.65 13.47
C GLN A 251 -25.66 -3.48 13.14
N SER A 252 -25.46 -2.33 13.79
CA SER A 252 -26.18 -1.09 13.49
C SER A 252 -25.20 0.05 13.15
N SER A 253 -25.72 1.21 12.74
CA SER A 253 -24.92 2.42 12.51
C SER A 253 -24.26 2.96 13.77
N ALA A 254 -24.80 2.67 14.96
CA ALA A 254 -24.26 3.08 16.25
C ALA A 254 -23.19 2.11 16.80
N GLY A 255 -23.01 0.94 16.19
CA GLY A 255 -22.03 -0.04 16.60
C GLY A 255 -22.51 -1.49 16.49
N ARG A 256 -21.79 -2.39 17.16
CA ARG A 256 -22.10 -3.82 17.22
C ARG A 256 -22.71 -4.15 18.56
N MET A 257 -23.75 -4.98 18.55
CA MET A 257 -24.39 -5.53 19.74
C MET A 257 -24.42 -7.06 19.63
N ILE A 258 -24.06 -7.74 20.71
CA ILE A 258 -24.07 -9.21 20.78
C ILE A 258 -25.16 -9.63 21.75
N PHE A 259 -26.06 -10.51 21.32
CA PHE A 259 -27.07 -11.10 22.19
C PHE A 259 -26.59 -12.47 22.65
N THR A 260 -26.81 -12.75 23.92
CA THR A 260 -26.35 -13.98 24.58
C THR A 260 -27.40 -14.54 25.54
N LYS A 261 -27.21 -15.80 25.93
CA LYS A 261 -27.96 -16.46 27.02
C LYS A 261 -26.99 -17.10 28.01
N PRO A 262 -27.30 -17.11 29.32
CA PRO A 262 -26.48 -17.77 30.32
C PRO A 262 -26.37 -19.27 30.03
N VAL A 263 -25.17 -19.83 30.19
CA VAL A 263 -24.95 -21.26 30.20
C VAL A 263 -25.00 -21.73 31.63
N PHE A 264 -26.08 -22.41 32.01
CA PHE A 264 -26.14 -23.10 33.30
C PHE A 264 -25.48 -24.47 33.14
N THR A 265 -24.24 -24.60 33.61
CA THR A 265 -23.61 -25.91 33.74
C THR A 265 -24.42 -26.67 34.80
N LYS A 266 -25.16 -27.71 34.39
CA LYS A 266 -25.70 -28.68 35.34
C LYS A 266 -24.50 -29.39 35.96
N GLU A 267 -24.17 -29.06 37.19
CA GLU A 267 -23.40 -29.97 38.04
C GLU A 267 -24.25 -31.24 38.22
N SER A 268 -23.74 -32.34 37.65
CA SER A 268 -24.27 -33.70 37.79
C SER A 268 -23.57 -34.44 38.91
#